data_AF-A0A926XGG6-F1
#
_entry.id   AF-A0A926XGG6-F1
#
_cell.length_a   1.000
_cell.length_b   1.000
_cell.length_c   1.000
_cell.angle_alpha   90.00
_cell.angle_beta   90.00
_cell.angle_gamma   90.00
#
_symmetry.space_group_name_H-M   'P 1'
#
loop_
_entity.id
_entity.type
_entity.pdbx_description
1 polymer ?
#
loop_
_entity_poly.entity_id
_entity_poly.type
_entity_poly.pdbx_seq_one_letter_code
_entity_poly.pdbx_strand_id
1 'polypeptide(L)'
;MQLIKVMEEALNKPPIQYEPHKHTLKAWAMYCLRDRGFKVVYAEKADFAVETRGGEKLYFKVANSAENLDGKSGWIVLDSSTNNVSITAPQQ
;
A
#
# COMPACT_ATOMS: atom_id res chain seq x y z
N MET A 1 -11.65 -8.88 -0.91
CA MET A 1 -12.00 -7.74 -1.80
C MET A 1 -12.29 -6.42 -1.07
N GLN A 2 -13.01 -6.39 0.06
CA GLN A 2 -13.33 -5.11 0.74
C GLN A 2 -12.09 -4.38 1.31
N LEU A 3 -11.16 -5.09 1.95
CA LEU A 3 -9.97 -4.47 2.56
C LEU A 3 -9.10 -3.71 1.53
N ILE A 4 -8.82 -4.34 0.39
CA ILE A 4 -8.02 -3.74 -0.69
C ILE A 4 -8.67 -2.45 -1.19
N LYS A 5 -10.00 -2.47 -1.39
CA LYS A 5 -10.74 -1.27 -1.81
C LYS A 5 -10.67 -0.15 -0.77
N VAL A 6 -10.82 -0.47 0.51
CA VAL A 6 -10.72 0.56 1.58
C VAL A 6 -9.29 1.11 1.67
N MET A 7 -8.27 0.28 1.49
CA MET A 7 -6.88 0.73 1.42
C MET A 7 -6.63 1.63 0.20
N GLU A 8 -7.19 1.27 -0.95
CA GLU A 8 -7.08 2.05 -2.19
C GLU A 8 -7.77 3.41 -2.05
N GLU A 9 -8.97 3.45 -1.47
CA GLU A 9 -9.67 4.70 -1.14
C GLU A 9 -8.89 5.56 -0.13
N ALA A 10 -8.24 4.94 0.86
CA ALA A 10 -7.38 5.62 1.82
C ALA A 10 -6.18 6.31 1.16
N LEU A 11 -5.56 5.65 0.18
CA LEU A 11 -4.38 6.16 -0.51
C LEU A 11 -4.74 7.16 -1.62
N ASN A 12 -5.92 7.06 -2.24
CA ASN A 12 -6.44 8.05 -3.19
C ASN A 12 -7.07 9.27 -2.51
N LYS A 13 -7.37 9.19 -1.21
CA LYS A 13 -7.78 10.33 -0.37
C LYS A 13 -6.84 10.47 0.83
N PRO A 14 -5.55 10.72 0.58
CA PRO A 14 -4.55 10.70 1.62
C PRO A 14 -4.64 11.97 2.48
N PRO A 15 -4.31 11.89 3.78
CA PRO A 15 -4.21 13.07 4.64
C PRO A 15 -3.10 14.04 4.18
N ILE A 16 -2.06 13.52 3.52
CA ILE A 16 -0.96 14.28 2.93
C ILE A 16 -0.68 13.77 1.51
N GLN A 17 -0.44 14.69 0.56
CA GLN A 17 -0.07 14.29 -0.80
C GLN A 17 1.31 13.64 -0.84
N TYR A 18 1.51 12.69 -1.75
CA TYR A 18 2.83 12.11 -1.97
C TYR A 18 3.76 13.11 -2.66
N GLU A 19 4.94 13.29 -2.07
CA GLU A 19 5.98 14.21 -2.54
C GLU A 19 7.30 13.42 -2.55
N PRO A 20 7.74 12.88 -3.69
CA PRO A 20 8.88 11.95 -3.74
C PRO A 20 10.20 12.56 -3.23
N HIS A 21 10.31 13.89 -3.18
CA HIS A 21 11.48 14.60 -2.63
C HIS A 21 11.51 14.66 -1.09
N LYS A 22 10.37 14.45 -0.41
CA LYS A 22 10.26 14.57 1.05
C LYS A 22 10.06 13.22 1.75
N HIS A 23 9.46 12.24 1.08
CA HIS A 23 9.07 10.97 1.67
C HIS A 23 9.15 9.84 0.64
N THR A 24 9.57 8.65 1.08
CA THR A 24 9.54 7.45 0.25
C THR A 24 8.11 6.95 0.11
N LEU A 25 7.76 6.33 -1.03
CA LEU A 25 6.42 5.79 -1.27
C LEU A 25 5.98 4.83 -0.15
N LYS A 26 6.93 4.04 0.36
CA LYS A 26 6.73 3.15 1.51
C LYS A 26 6.30 3.91 2.76
N ALA A 27 7.09 4.91 3.17
CA ALA A 27 6.81 5.67 4.39
C ALA A 27 5.47 6.41 4.29
N TRP A 28 5.20 7.00 3.11
CA TRP A 28 3.93 7.66 2.82
C TRP A 28 2.73 6.72 2.90
N ALA A 29 2.79 5.57 2.22
CA ALA A 29 1.70 4.60 2.20
C ALA A 29 1.43 4.05 3.61
N MET A 30 2.49 3.73 4.36
CA MET A 30 2.37 3.28 5.75
C MET A 30 1.70 4.35 6.63
N TYR A 31 2.06 5.62 6.46
CA TYR A 31 1.45 6.73 7.20
C TYR A 31 -0.04 6.87 6.89
N CYS A 32 -0.40 6.95 5.62
CA CYS A 32 -1.80 7.09 5.18
C CYS A 32 -2.69 5.94 5.69
N LEU A 33 -2.17 4.71 5.67
CA LEU A 33 -2.88 3.54 6.18
C LEU A 33 -3.03 3.60 7.71
N ARG A 34 -1.98 3.99 8.44
CA ARG A 34 -2.04 4.13 9.91
C ARG A 34 -3.02 5.22 10.34
N ASP A 35 -3.02 6.35 9.65
CA ASP A 35 -3.95 7.46 9.89
C ASP A 35 -5.41 7.00 9.76
N ARG A 36 -5.68 6.09 8.81
CA ARG A 36 -6.99 5.46 8.61
C ARG A 36 -7.31 4.33 9.58
N GLY A 37 -6.44 4.04 10.54
CA GLY A 37 -6.64 3.03 11.58
C GLY A 37 -6.20 1.61 11.19
N PHE A 38 -5.48 1.43 10.08
CA PHE A 38 -4.91 0.13 9.74
C PHE A 38 -3.70 -0.21 10.63
N LYS A 39 -3.64 -1.47 11.07
CA LYS A 39 -2.48 -1.98 11.81
C LYS A 39 -1.37 -2.35 10.83
N VAL A 40 -0.48 -1.39 10.56
CA VAL A 40 0.65 -1.56 9.64
C VAL A 40 1.93 -1.96 10.39
N VAL A 41 2.46 -3.13 10.09
CA VAL A 41 3.67 -3.72 10.70
C VAL A 41 4.80 -3.87 9.67
N TYR A 42 6.04 -3.84 10.14
CA TYR A 42 7.19 -4.12 9.28
C TYR A 42 7.25 -5.61 8.90
N ALA A 43 7.78 -5.90 7.72
CA ALA A 43 7.95 -7.25 7.19
C ALA A 43 9.35 -7.41 6.57
N GLU A 44 9.92 -8.61 6.63
CA GLU A 44 11.25 -8.89 6.05
C GLU A 44 11.19 -9.22 4.54
N LYS A 45 10.08 -9.82 4.08
CA LYS A 45 9.92 -10.30 2.70
C LYS A 45 9.10 -9.36 1.81
N ALA A 46 8.67 -8.22 2.35
CA ALA A 46 7.86 -7.20 1.69
C ALA A 46 8.18 -5.83 2.30
N ASP A 47 7.63 -4.75 1.74
CA ASP A 47 7.86 -3.43 2.31
C ASP A 47 7.21 -3.30 3.70
N PHE A 48 5.97 -3.79 3.82
CA PHE A 48 5.25 -3.86 5.08
C PHE A 48 4.13 -4.92 4.99
N ALA A 49 3.46 -5.15 6.12
CA ALA A 49 2.23 -5.93 6.15
C ALA A 49 1.11 -5.16 6.86
N VAL A 50 -0.12 -5.41 6.42
CA VAL A 50 -1.34 -4.96 7.11
C VAL A 50 -1.93 -6.14 7.84
N GLU A 51 -2.09 -6.00 9.15
CA GLU A 51 -2.72 -7.01 9.99
C GLU A 51 -4.24 -6.79 10.00
N THR A 52 -5.00 -7.82 9.64
CA THR A 52 -6.45 -7.81 9.72
C THR A 52 -6.89 -8.05 11.17
N ARG A 53 -8.16 -7.75 11.48
CA ARG A 53 -8.73 -8.04 12.81
C ARG A 53 -8.69 -9.53 13.18
N GLY A 54 -8.58 -10.42 12.19
CA GLY A 54 -8.43 -11.87 12.40
C GLY A 54 -7.00 -12.33 12.67
N GLY A 55 -6.02 -11.42 12.72
CA GLY A 55 -4.60 -11.75 12.90
C GLY A 55 -3.88 -12.18 11.62
N GLU A 56 -4.58 -12.20 10.49
CA GLU A 56 -3.97 -12.48 9.19
C GLU A 56 -3.11 -11.29 8.75
N LYS A 57 -1.94 -11.57 8.19
CA LYS A 57 -1.03 -10.55 7.66
C LYS A 57 -1.04 -10.58 6.15
N LEU A 58 -1.42 -9.47 5.55
CA LEU A 58 -1.32 -9.27 4.11
C LEU A 58 -0.06 -8.46 3.82
N TYR A 59 0.82 -9.02 3.03
CA TYR A 59 2.11 -8.44 2.70
C TYR A 59 2.00 -7.57 1.46
N PHE A 60 2.51 -6.34 1.56
CA PHE A 60 2.46 -5.37 0.47
C PHE A 60 3.86 -4.86 0.13
N LYS A 61 4.09 -4.73 -1.16
CA LYS A 61 5.20 -3.97 -1.75
C LYS A 61 4.68 -2.70 -2.37
N VAL A 62 5.55 -1.70 -2.49
CA VAL A 62 5.22 -0.43 -3.14
C VAL A 62 6.01 -0.27 -4.45
N ALA A 63 5.37 0.31 -5.47
CA ALA A 63 6.02 0.62 -6.74
C ALA A 63 5.51 1.93 -7.32
N ASN A 64 6.37 2.64 -8.06
CA ASN A 64 5.99 3.85 -8.81
C ASN A 64 5.53 3.52 -10.25
N SER A 65 5.57 2.25 -10.66
CA SER A 65 5.08 1.76 -11.95
C SER A 65 4.46 0.38 -11.80
N ALA A 66 3.53 0.04 -12.69
CA ALA A 66 2.85 -1.26 -12.70
C ALA A 66 3.64 -2.37 -13.41
N GLU A 67 4.93 -2.16 -13.65
CA GLU A 67 5.76 -3.07 -14.44
C GLU A 67 6.38 -4.17 -13.54
N ASN A 68 6.36 -5.42 -14.02
CA ASN A 68 6.99 -6.57 -13.36
C ASN A 68 6.51 -6.87 -11.92
N LEU A 69 5.22 -6.66 -11.65
CA LEU A 69 4.63 -7.00 -10.35
C LEU A 69 4.54 -8.54 -10.19
N ASP A 70 5.15 -9.09 -9.15
CA ASP A 70 5.02 -10.51 -8.83
C ASP A 70 3.68 -10.81 -8.12
N GLY A 71 3.04 -11.94 -8.42
CA GLY A 71 1.76 -12.31 -7.81
C GLY A 71 1.82 -12.78 -6.35
N LYS A 72 3.02 -12.93 -5.77
CA LYS A 72 3.21 -13.50 -4.42
C LYS A 72 2.95 -12.47 -3.31
N SER A 73 3.03 -11.18 -3.64
CA SER A 73 2.80 -10.07 -2.72
C SER A 73 1.66 -9.19 -3.23
N GLY A 74 0.98 -8.50 -2.32
CA GLY A 74 0.15 -7.38 -2.72
C GLY A 74 1.02 -6.23 -3.21
N TRP A 75 0.52 -5.45 -4.15
CA TRP A 75 1.23 -4.29 -4.69
C TRP A 75 0.41 -3.04 -4.53
N ILE A 76 1.05 -1.99 -4.03
CA ILE A 76 0.53 -0.64 -4.02
C ILE A 76 1.32 0.12 -5.07
N VAL A 77 0.66 0.41 -6.19
CA VAL A 77 1.26 1.11 -7.31
C VAL A 77 0.77 2.54 -7.30
N LEU A 78 1.68 3.50 -7.21
CA LEU A 78 1.38 4.90 -7.46
C LEU A 78 1.77 5.23 -8.89
N ASP A 79 0.78 5.53 -9.74
CA ASP A 79 1.04 6.05 -11.07
C ASP A 79 1.52 7.50 -10.95
N SER A 80 2.79 7.73 -11.25
CA SER A 80 3.43 9.05 -11.17
C SER A 80 2.85 10.05 -12.18
N SER A 81 2.19 9.56 -13.24
CA SER A 81 1.63 10.37 -14.32
C SER A 81 0.24 10.91 -13.97
N THR A 82 -0.56 10.10 -13.28
CA THR A 82 -1.94 10.45 -12.89
C THR A 82 -2.08 10.76 -11.39
N ASN A 83 -1.02 10.52 -10.62
CA ASN A 83 -0.97 10.60 -9.15
C ASN A 83 -2.07 9.75 -8.46
N ASN A 84 -2.53 8.70 -9.13
CA ASN A 84 -3.51 7.76 -8.60
C ASN A 84 -2.81 6.52 -8.04
N VAL A 85 -3.40 5.99 -6.98
CA VAL A 85 -2.96 4.72 -6.39
C VAL A 85 -3.87 3.59 -6.83
N SER A 86 -3.25 2.49 -7.24
CA SER A 86 -3.94 1.23 -7.49
C SER A 86 -3.36 0.13 -6.61
N ILE A 87 -4.23 -0.72 -6.06
CA ILE A 87 -3.79 -1.83 -5.21
C ILE A 87 -4.15 -3.18 -5.85
N THR A 88 -3.13 -3.99 -6.10
CA THR A 88 -3.29 -5.39 -6.51
C THR A 88 -3.20 -6.29 -5.28
N ALA A 89 -4.19 -7.16 -5.10
CA ALA A 89 -4.16 -8.17 -4.05
C ALA A 89 -3.12 -9.26 -4.38
N PRO A 90 -2.45 -9.87 -3.38
CA PRO A 90 -1.67 -11.07 -3.61
C PRO A 90 -2.58 -12.18 -4.15
N GLN A 91 -2.14 -12.92 -5.16
CA GLN A 91 -2.82 -14.14 -5.59
C GLN A 91 -2.54 -15.22 -4.53
N GLN A 92 -3.61 -15.72 -3.90
CA GLN A 92 -3.52 -16.85 -2.96
C GLN A 92 -3.40 -18.17 -3.71
#